data_AF-A0A2M7RTY6-F1
#
_entry.id   AF-A0A2M7RTY6-F1
#
_cell.length_a   1.000
_cell.length_b   1.000
_cell.length_c   1.000
_cell.angle_alpha   90.00
_cell.angle_beta   90.00
_cell.angle_gamma   90.00
#
_symmetry.space_group_name_H-M   'P 1'
#
loop_
_entity.id
_entity.type
_entity.pdbx_description
1 polymer ?
#
loop_
_entity_poly.entity_id
_entity_poly.type
_entity_poly.pdbx_seq_one_letter_code
_entity_poly.pdbx_strand_id
1 'polypeptide(L)'
;VSLVLAGLATPLVFSVHSIVSMDFATSVVPGWHTTIFPPYFVAGAVFSGFAMVQTLMLIVRKVMHLEQYVTVKHIEYMNIVIIVTGSIVGVAYLTELFISWYSGVEYESYAFINRFSGPYAWAYWCMMTCNVISPHLFWFKKLRTNLAFTFFMSIIVNIGMWFERFVIIVTSVHRDYLPSSWSMFYPTWVDIGIFIGTLGIFSVFYLLFLRYFPVLAFNEVKSILKSSGEKYKNMSDEDFKKLHPVKK
;
A
#
# COMPACT_ATOMS: atom_id res chain seq x y z
N VAL A 1 20.68 -5.48 -18.57
CA VAL A 1 20.27 -6.36 -17.44
C VAL A 1 19.14 -5.74 -16.62
N SER A 2 19.32 -4.54 -16.03
CA SER A 2 18.28 -3.88 -15.21
C SER A 2 16.90 -3.81 -15.88
N LEU A 3 16.83 -3.40 -17.16
CA LEU A 3 15.56 -3.27 -17.88
C LEU A 3 14.86 -4.63 -18.17
N VAL A 4 15.64 -5.69 -18.39
CA VAL A 4 15.09 -7.05 -18.57
C VAL A 4 14.52 -7.57 -17.25
N LEU A 5 15.25 -7.39 -16.15
CA LEU A 5 14.76 -7.77 -14.82
C LEU A 5 13.52 -6.96 -14.42
N ALA A 6 13.47 -5.66 -14.73
CA ALA A 6 12.27 -4.85 -14.50
C ALA A 6 11.07 -5.34 -15.33
N GLY A 7 11.30 -5.72 -16.59
CA GLY A 7 10.30 -6.30 -17.47
C GLY A 7 9.76 -7.65 -16.99
N LEU A 8 10.60 -8.48 -16.35
CA LEU A 8 10.18 -9.76 -15.75
C LEU A 8 9.53 -9.58 -14.36
N ALA A 9 10.04 -8.66 -13.56
CA ALA A 9 9.56 -8.41 -12.21
C ALA A 9 8.15 -7.80 -12.22
N THR A 10 7.81 -6.98 -13.22
CA THR A 10 6.50 -6.34 -13.27
C THR A 10 5.37 -7.38 -13.38
N PRO A 11 5.32 -8.29 -14.38
CA PRO A 11 4.34 -9.38 -14.41
C PRO A 11 4.38 -10.27 -13.18
N LEU A 12 5.57 -10.52 -12.61
CA LEU A 12 5.73 -11.32 -11.41
C LEU A 12 5.03 -10.71 -10.19
N VAL A 13 5.16 -9.39 -9.98
CA VAL A 13 4.49 -8.72 -8.86
C VAL A 13 2.97 -8.81 -8.98
N PHE A 14 2.44 -8.65 -10.20
CA PHE A 14 1.02 -8.82 -10.48
C PHE A 14 0.57 -10.27 -10.26
N SER A 15 1.35 -11.26 -10.71
CA SER A 15 0.98 -12.67 -10.56
C SER A 15 1.04 -13.15 -9.12
N VAL A 16 2.06 -12.76 -8.34
CA VAL A 16 2.22 -13.21 -6.94
C VAL A 16 1.03 -12.79 -6.08
N HIS A 17 0.62 -11.52 -6.15
CA HIS A 17 -0.55 -11.06 -5.38
C HIS A 17 -1.86 -11.58 -5.93
N SER A 18 -1.94 -11.81 -7.25
CA SER A 18 -3.10 -12.47 -7.85
C SER A 18 -3.23 -13.93 -7.37
N ILE A 19 -2.13 -14.68 -7.27
CA ILE A 19 -2.14 -16.07 -6.77
C ILE A 19 -2.63 -16.11 -5.32
N VAL A 20 -2.10 -15.24 -4.44
CA VAL A 20 -2.58 -15.13 -3.05
C VAL A 20 -4.07 -14.76 -3.00
N SER A 21 -4.54 -13.92 -3.92
CA SER A 21 -5.98 -13.61 -3.98
C SER A 21 -6.84 -14.78 -4.46
N MET A 22 -6.28 -15.66 -5.31
CA MET A 22 -6.99 -16.83 -5.85
C MET A 22 -7.29 -17.87 -4.78
N ASP A 23 -6.49 -17.93 -3.70
CA ASP A 23 -6.78 -18.76 -2.52
C ASP A 23 -8.16 -18.44 -1.91
N PHE A 24 -8.64 -17.20 -2.07
CA PHE A 24 -9.99 -16.78 -1.68
C PHE A 24 -10.96 -16.83 -2.87
N ALA A 25 -10.58 -16.21 -3.99
CA ALA A 25 -11.45 -15.99 -5.15
C ALA A 25 -12.03 -17.29 -5.75
N THR A 26 -11.26 -18.38 -5.68
CA THR A 26 -11.66 -19.69 -6.23
C THR A 26 -12.42 -20.56 -5.23
N SER A 27 -12.57 -20.09 -3.98
CA SER A 27 -13.42 -20.74 -2.98
C SER A 27 -14.89 -20.65 -3.35
N VAL A 28 -15.72 -21.46 -2.68
CA VAL A 28 -17.19 -21.41 -2.78
C VAL A 28 -17.82 -20.55 -1.69
N VAL A 29 -17.03 -19.99 -0.76
CA VAL A 29 -17.57 -19.22 0.38
C VAL A 29 -18.18 -17.89 -0.08
N PRO A 30 -19.36 -17.50 0.41
CA PRO A 30 -19.98 -16.24 0.02
C PRO A 30 -19.16 -15.03 0.49
N GLY A 31 -19.02 -14.05 -0.39
CA GLY A 31 -18.13 -12.90 -0.21
C GLY A 31 -16.64 -13.19 -0.41
N TRP A 32 -16.26 -14.43 -0.77
CA TRP A 32 -14.93 -14.78 -1.31
C TRP A 32 -14.99 -15.13 -2.78
N HIS A 33 -16.05 -15.82 -3.23
CA HIS A 33 -16.19 -16.22 -4.63
C HIS A 33 -16.45 -15.02 -5.54
N THR A 34 -15.38 -14.41 -6.06
CA THR A 34 -15.50 -13.23 -6.92
C THR A 34 -14.32 -13.10 -7.89
N THR A 35 -14.60 -12.56 -9.06
CA THR A 35 -13.62 -12.39 -10.15
C THR A 35 -12.80 -11.10 -10.04
N ILE A 36 -13.21 -10.16 -9.19
CA ILE A 36 -12.53 -8.87 -9.05
C ILE A 36 -11.30 -8.94 -8.13
N PHE A 37 -11.16 -10.01 -7.33
CA PHE A 37 -10.12 -10.14 -6.32
C PHE A 37 -8.67 -10.05 -6.84
N PRO A 38 -8.29 -10.72 -7.95
CA PRO A 38 -6.92 -10.63 -8.46
C PRO A 38 -6.43 -9.20 -8.74
N PRO A 39 -7.08 -8.39 -9.59
CA PRO A 39 -6.66 -7.01 -9.80
C PRO A 39 -6.84 -6.13 -8.55
N TYR A 40 -7.86 -6.38 -7.73
CA TYR A 40 -8.11 -5.65 -6.49
C TYR A 40 -7.00 -5.85 -5.45
N PHE A 41 -6.58 -7.09 -5.18
CA PHE A 41 -5.52 -7.38 -4.22
C PHE A 41 -4.19 -6.80 -4.67
N VAL A 42 -3.90 -6.78 -5.97
CA VAL A 42 -2.73 -6.11 -6.52
C VAL A 42 -2.79 -4.60 -6.28
N ALA A 43 -3.93 -3.95 -6.54
CA ALA A 43 -4.11 -2.52 -6.27
C ALA A 43 -3.94 -2.19 -4.78
N GLY A 44 -4.54 -3.01 -3.91
CA GLY A 44 -4.39 -2.92 -2.46
C GLY A 44 -2.94 -3.09 -2.00
N ALA A 45 -2.19 -4.02 -2.60
CA ALA A 45 -0.78 -4.25 -2.27
C ALA A 45 0.11 -3.05 -2.64
N VAL A 46 -0.15 -2.41 -3.79
CA VAL A 46 0.55 -1.18 -4.15
C VAL A 46 0.16 -0.06 -3.19
N PHE A 47 -1.11 0.08 -2.85
CA PHE A 47 -1.61 1.08 -1.91
C PHE A 47 -0.97 0.96 -0.51
N SER A 48 -1.01 -0.21 0.13
CA SER A 48 -0.37 -0.45 1.43
C SER A 48 1.15 -0.40 1.35
N GLY A 49 1.74 -0.92 0.27
CA GLY A 49 3.18 -0.92 0.07
C GLY A 49 3.76 0.49 0.02
N PHE A 50 3.17 1.38 -0.77
CA PHE A 50 3.60 2.79 -0.83
C PHE A 50 3.38 3.51 0.51
N ALA A 51 2.31 3.20 1.25
CA ALA A 51 2.10 3.74 2.59
C ALA A 51 3.20 3.29 3.56
N MET A 52 3.54 2.00 3.63
CA MET A 52 4.65 1.52 4.46
C MET A 52 5.99 2.14 4.07
N VAL A 53 6.28 2.26 2.76
CA VAL A 53 7.49 2.91 2.28
C VAL A 53 7.52 4.38 2.70
N GLN A 54 6.40 5.11 2.68
CA GLN A 54 6.31 6.47 3.19
C GLN A 54 6.68 6.55 4.67
N THR A 55 6.11 5.68 5.51
CA THR A 55 6.41 5.65 6.96
C THR A 55 7.90 5.51 7.22
N LEU A 56 8.55 4.52 6.58
CA LEU A 56 9.97 4.23 6.78
C LEU A 56 10.86 5.31 6.14
N MET A 57 10.55 5.75 4.93
CA MET A 57 11.32 6.75 4.20
C MET A 57 11.36 8.07 4.95
N LEU A 58 10.25 8.52 5.54
CA LEU A 58 10.20 9.78 6.30
C LEU A 58 11.06 9.71 7.58
N ILE A 59 11.08 8.56 8.26
CA ILE A 59 11.96 8.33 9.42
C ILE A 59 13.43 8.35 8.98
N VAL A 60 13.78 7.53 7.98
CA VAL A 60 15.16 7.42 7.46
C VAL A 60 15.67 8.76 6.93
N ARG A 61 14.82 9.51 6.21
CA ARG A 61 15.13 10.85 5.71
C ARG A 61 15.63 11.78 6.81
N LYS A 62 15.02 11.73 8.00
CA LYS A 62 15.40 12.57 9.15
C LYS A 62 16.59 12.01 9.92
N VAL A 63 16.58 10.71 10.24
CA VAL A 63 17.63 10.07 11.05
C VAL A 63 18.98 10.05 10.33
N MET A 64 19.00 9.84 9.01
CA MET A 64 20.21 9.78 8.20
C MET A 64 20.51 11.08 7.44
N HIS A 65 19.79 12.17 7.74
CA HIS A 65 19.96 13.49 7.11
C HIS A 65 19.91 13.49 5.56
N LEU A 66 19.07 12.65 4.96
CA LEU A 66 18.96 12.48 3.50
C LEU A 66 18.01 13.50 2.82
N GLU A 67 17.80 14.65 3.44
CA GLU A 67 16.79 15.63 3.05
C GLU A 67 17.02 16.26 1.67
N GLN A 68 18.29 16.34 1.26
CA GLN A 68 18.71 16.86 -0.04
C GLN A 68 18.48 15.87 -1.18
N TYR A 69 18.42 14.56 -0.88
CA TYR A 69 18.17 13.50 -1.86
C TYR A 69 16.68 13.19 -1.93
N VAL A 70 16.06 12.94 -0.77
CA VAL A 70 14.63 12.64 -0.64
C VAL A 70 13.86 13.95 -0.47
N THR A 71 13.61 14.61 -1.61
CA THR A 71 12.87 15.89 -1.65
C THR A 71 11.38 15.71 -1.43
N VAL A 72 10.69 16.81 -1.11
CA VAL A 72 9.21 16.82 -0.95
C VAL A 72 8.49 16.37 -2.22
N LYS A 73 9.09 16.55 -3.41
CA LYS A 73 8.50 16.07 -4.67
C LYS A 73 8.40 14.55 -4.74
N HIS A 74 9.38 13.81 -4.21
CA HIS A 74 9.30 12.35 -4.17
C HIS A 74 8.09 11.90 -3.33
N ILE A 75 7.91 12.55 -2.18
CA ILE A 75 6.81 12.27 -1.26
C ILE A 75 5.47 12.66 -1.88
N GLU A 76 5.39 13.81 -2.56
CA GLU A 76 4.20 14.22 -3.30
C GLU A 76 3.82 13.22 -4.40
N TYR A 77 4.77 12.74 -5.20
CA TYR A 77 4.49 11.77 -6.26
C TYR A 77 4.06 10.41 -5.71
N MET A 78 4.67 9.95 -4.63
CA MET A 78 4.21 8.74 -3.95
C MET A 78 2.80 8.90 -3.39
N ASN A 79 2.47 10.05 -2.81
CA ASN A 79 1.11 10.34 -2.36
C ASN A 79 0.11 10.34 -3.54
N ILE A 80 0.51 10.79 -4.74
CA ILE A 80 -0.34 10.68 -5.93
C ILE A 80 -0.59 9.21 -6.31
N VAL A 81 0.43 8.35 -6.23
CA VAL A 81 0.25 6.91 -6.45
C VAL A 81 -0.75 6.33 -5.45
N ILE A 82 -0.64 6.70 -4.17
CA ILE A 82 -1.58 6.31 -3.10
C ILE A 82 -3.01 6.77 -3.41
N ILE A 83 -3.21 7.99 -3.94
CA ILE A 83 -4.54 8.47 -4.37
C ILE A 83 -5.11 7.56 -5.46
N VAL A 84 -4.31 7.28 -6.49
CA VAL A 84 -4.76 6.51 -7.67
C VAL A 84 -5.13 5.09 -7.25
N THR A 85 -4.26 4.40 -6.53
CA THR A 85 -4.51 3.01 -6.11
C THR A 85 -5.61 2.91 -5.06
N GLY A 86 -5.67 3.85 -4.10
CA GLY A 86 -6.77 3.94 -3.16
C GLY A 86 -8.13 4.18 -3.83
N SER A 87 -8.16 4.97 -4.92
CA SER A 87 -9.38 5.16 -5.71
C SER A 87 -9.79 3.88 -6.45
N ILE A 88 -8.84 3.11 -6.99
CA ILE A 88 -9.11 1.81 -7.63
C ILE A 88 -9.70 0.83 -6.60
N VAL A 89 -9.12 0.77 -5.40
CA VAL A 89 -9.65 -0.04 -4.28
C VAL A 89 -11.06 0.41 -3.90
N GLY A 90 -11.32 1.71 -3.80
CA GLY A 90 -12.66 2.25 -3.54
C GLY A 90 -13.70 1.84 -4.58
N VAL A 91 -13.33 1.87 -5.87
CA VAL A 91 -14.21 1.39 -6.97
C VAL A 91 -14.48 -0.11 -6.83
N ALA A 92 -13.49 -0.91 -6.43
CA ALA A 92 -13.68 -2.34 -6.19
C ALA A 92 -14.71 -2.59 -5.07
N TYR A 93 -14.62 -1.88 -3.94
CA TYR A 93 -15.61 -2.00 -2.86
C TYR A 93 -17.04 -1.65 -3.32
N LEU A 94 -17.18 -0.57 -4.10
CA LEU A 94 -18.48 -0.19 -4.64
C LEU A 94 -19.03 -1.24 -5.62
N THR A 95 -18.14 -1.84 -6.41
CA THR A 95 -18.51 -2.92 -7.33
C THR A 95 -18.99 -4.15 -6.56
N GLU A 96 -18.31 -4.53 -5.49
CA GLU A 96 -18.74 -5.64 -4.64
C GLU A 96 -20.11 -5.38 -3.98
N LEU A 97 -20.33 -4.19 -3.43
CA LEU A 97 -21.62 -3.80 -2.87
C LEU A 97 -22.73 -3.83 -3.93
N PHE A 98 -22.43 -3.34 -5.13
CA PHE A 98 -23.36 -3.36 -6.25
C PHE A 98 -23.70 -4.78 -6.68
N ILE A 99 -22.70 -5.65 -6.85
CA ILE A 99 -22.91 -7.05 -7.27
C ILE A 99 -23.63 -7.86 -6.18
N SER A 100 -23.33 -7.63 -4.90
CA SER A 100 -24.04 -8.26 -3.79
C SER A 100 -25.56 -7.99 -3.86
N TRP A 101 -25.94 -6.75 -4.15
CA TRP A 101 -27.34 -6.36 -4.36
C TRP A 101 -27.91 -6.86 -5.70
N TYR A 102 -27.13 -6.79 -6.78
CA TYR A 102 -27.57 -7.13 -8.15
C TYR A 102 -27.70 -8.64 -8.38
N SER A 103 -26.89 -9.47 -7.73
CA SER A 103 -26.80 -10.92 -7.97
C SER A 103 -28.08 -11.70 -7.67
N GLY A 104 -28.94 -11.18 -6.78
CA GLY A 104 -30.12 -11.90 -6.30
C GLY A 104 -29.82 -13.14 -5.45
N VAL A 105 -28.56 -13.38 -5.07
CA VAL A 105 -28.17 -14.51 -4.20
C VAL A 105 -28.26 -14.07 -2.74
N GLU A 106 -29.19 -14.66 -1.99
CA GLU A 106 -29.46 -14.28 -0.59
C GLU A 106 -28.23 -14.38 0.31
N TYR A 107 -27.38 -15.39 0.11
CA TYR A 107 -26.14 -15.58 0.89
C TYR A 107 -25.11 -14.47 0.63
N GLU A 108 -24.97 -14.01 -0.62
CA GLU A 108 -24.07 -12.90 -0.97
C GLU A 108 -24.62 -11.58 -0.41
N SER A 109 -25.92 -11.34 -0.52
CA SER A 109 -26.58 -10.19 0.10
C SER A 109 -26.39 -10.20 1.63
N TYR A 110 -26.60 -11.35 2.28
CA TYR A 110 -26.43 -11.49 3.72
C TYR A 110 -24.97 -11.28 4.15
N ALA A 111 -23.98 -11.78 3.41
CA ALA A 111 -22.57 -11.60 3.73
C ALA A 111 -22.19 -10.10 3.81
N PHE A 112 -22.66 -9.27 2.87
CA PHE A 112 -22.39 -7.83 2.91
C PHE A 112 -23.23 -7.08 3.94
N ILE A 113 -24.48 -7.51 4.21
CA ILE A 113 -25.27 -6.97 5.33
C ILE A 113 -24.57 -7.27 6.65
N ASN A 114 -24.06 -8.49 6.85
CA ASN A 114 -23.30 -8.88 8.03
C ASN A 114 -22.00 -8.06 8.19
N ARG A 115 -21.30 -7.75 7.09
CA ARG A 115 -20.17 -6.80 7.12
C ARG A 115 -20.60 -5.41 7.58
N PHE A 116 -21.75 -4.92 7.11
CA PHE A 116 -22.22 -3.55 7.37
C PHE A 116 -22.80 -3.34 8.78
N SER A 117 -23.62 -4.29 9.28
CA SER A 117 -24.37 -4.16 10.55
C SER A 117 -24.20 -5.31 11.53
N GLY A 118 -23.38 -6.32 11.20
CA GLY A 118 -23.14 -7.48 12.06
C GLY A 118 -22.13 -7.23 13.19
N PRO A 119 -21.71 -8.31 13.89
CA PRO A 119 -20.80 -8.23 15.04
C PRO A 119 -19.44 -7.57 14.76
N TYR A 120 -18.98 -7.62 13.50
CA TYR A 120 -17.73 -7.01 13.04
C TYR A 120 -17.94 -5.72 12.25
N ALA A 121 -19.12 -5.09 12.34
CA ALA A 121 -19.40 -3.83 11.66
C ALA A 121 -18.35 -2.74 11.94
N TRP A 122 -17.89 -2.65 13.20
CA TRP A 122 -16.83 -1.71 13.58
C TRP A 122 -15.54 -1.88 12.76
N ALA A 123 -15.16 -3.11 12.42
CA ALA A 123 -13.97 -3.40 11.61
C ALA A 123 -14.20 -2.99 10.15
N TYR A 124 -15.38 -3.28 9.61
CA TYR A 124 -15.77 -2.86 8.26
C TYR A 124 -15.82 -1.33 8.12
N TRP A 125 -16.44 -0.63 9.07
CA TRP A 125 -16.50 0.83 9.06
C TRP A 125 -15.12 1.47 9.25
N CYS A 126 -14.26 0.88 10.10
CA CYS A 126 -12.88 1.32 10.25
C CYS A 126 -12.11 1.17 8.93
N MET A 127 -12.21 0.00 8.29
CA MET A 127 -11.63 -0.28 6.97
C MET A 127 -12.10 0.72 5.92
N MET A 128 -13.43 0.87 5.73
CA MET A 128 -14.00 1.77 4.73
C MET A 128 -13.59 3.22 4.96
N THR A 129 -13.64 3.69 6.21
CA THR A 129 -13.24 5.05 6.58
C THR A 129 -11.75 5.27 6.29
N CYS A 130 -10.89 4.35 6.71
CA CYS A 130 -9.46 4.47 6.47
C CYS A 130 -9.14 4.40 4.97
N ASN A 131 -9.61 3.39 4.24
CA ASN A 131 -9.16 3.15 2.87
C ASN A 131 -9.85 4.07 1.84
N VAL A 132 -11.10 4.47 2.05
CA VAL A 132 -11.82 5.32 1.09
C VAL A 132 -11.60 6.79 1.38
N ILE A 133 -11.60 7.23 2.66
CA ILE A 133 -11.50 8.66 2.97
C ILE A 133 -10.04 9.13 2.96
N SER A 134 -9.10 8.34 3.51
CA SER A 134 -7.70 8.76 3.63
C SER A 134 -7.04 9.20 2.33
N PRO A 135 -7.18 8.50 1.18
CA PRO A 135 -6.46 8.86 -0.02
C PRO A 135 -7.00 10.16 -0.60
N HIS A 136 -8.31 10.39 -0.48
CA HIS A 136 -8.96 11.58 -1.01
C HIS A 136 -8.54 12.87 -0.30
N LEU A 137 -8.05 12.80 0.95
CA LEU A 137 -7.46 13.96 1.62
C LEU A 137 -6.20 14.48 0.91
N PHE A 138 -5.48 13.63 0.17
CA PHE A 138 -4.30 14.02 -0.61
C PHE A 138 -4.62 14.75 -1.92
N TRP A 139 -5.89 14.91 -2.31
CA TRP A 139 -6.26 15.81 -3.39
C TRP A 139 -5.89 17.27 -3.08
N PHE A 140 -5.96 17.65 -1.80
CA PHE A 140 -5.56 18.97 -1.34
C PHE A 140 -4.03 19.06 -1.33
N LYS A 141 -3.46 19.85 -2.25
CA LYS A 141 -2.00 20.04 -2.37
C LYS A 141 -1.34 20.42 -1.04
N LYS A 142 -2.00 21.27 -0.24
CA LYS A 142 -1.50 21.70 1.08
C LYS A 142 -1.26 20.52 2.03
N LEU A 143 -2.14 19.52 2.01
CA LEU A 143 -2.02 18.31 2.82
C LEU A 143 -1.02 17.33 2.20
N ARG A 144 -1.06 17.17 0.87
CA ARG A 144 -0.17 16.27 0.13
C ARG A 144 1.31 16.62 0.23
N THR A 145 1.65 17.91 0.37
CA THR A 145 3.05 18.36 0.55
C THR A 145 3.46 18.49 2.01
N ASN A 146 2.59 18.16 2.96
CA ASN A 146 2.90 18.20 4.38
C ASN A 146 3.45 16.84 4.84
N LEU A 147 4.70 16.83 5.29
CA LEU A 147 5.41 15.59 5.68
C LEU A 147 4.82 14.95 6.94
N ALA A 148 4.44 15.74 7.94
CA ALA A 148 3.86 15.22 9.18
C ALA A 148 2.49 14.62 8.93
N PHE A 149 1.68 15.29 8.09
CA PHE A 149 0.39 14.76 7.66
C PHE A 149 0.57 13.45 6.88
N THR A 150 1.48 13.41 5.91
CA THR A 150 1.77 12.19 5.14
C THR A 150 2.22 11.03 6.03
N PHE A 151 3.07 11.29 7.03
CA PHE A 151 3.51 10.28 7.99
C PHE A 151 2.33 9.66 8.74
N PHE A 152 1.48 10.48 9.35
CA PHE A 152 0.33 9.99 10.10
C PHE A 152 -0.68 9.26 9.19
N MET A 153 -0.95 9.81 8.02
CA MET A 153 -1.85 9.18 7.04
C MET A 153 -1.32 7.82 6.55
N SER A 154 -0.01 7.67 6.38
CA SER A 154 0.58 6.39 5.98
C SER A 154 0.33 5.26 6.98
N ILE A 155 0.30 5.59 8.28
CA ILE A 155 -0.02 4.64 9.34
C ILE A 155 -1.50 4.28 9.29
N ILE A 156 -2.39 5.27 9.12
CA ILE A 156 -3.84 5.04 8.98
C ILE A 156 -4.13 4.12 7.80
N VAL A 157 -3.51 4.36 6.65
CA VAL A 157 -3.67 3.51 5.46
C VAL A 157 -3.26 2.06 5.75
N ASN A 158 -2.12 1.84 6.40
CA ASN A 158 -1.67 0.49 6.73
C ASN A 158 -2.61 -0.21 7.73
N ILE A 159 -3.16 0.52 8.70
CA ILE A 159 -4.18 -0.01 9.62
C ILE A 159 -5.45 -0.39 8.85
N GLY A 160 -5.92 0.47 7.95
CA GLY A 160 -7.09 0.21 7.11
C GLY A 160 -6.91 -1.03 6.21
N MET A 161 -5.72 -1.19 5.62
CA MET A 161 -5.38 -2.36 4.79
C MET A 161 -5.21 -3.64 5.59
N TRP A 162 -4.79 -3.56 6.85
CA TRP A 162 -4.82 -4.71 7.75
C TRP A 162 -6.27 -5.12 8.05
N PHE A 163 -7.14 -4.14 8.35
CA PHE A 163 -8.57 -4.41 8.53
C PHE A 163 -9.23 -4.94 7.25
N GLU A 164 -8.78 -4.53 6.07
CA GLU A 164 -9.27 -5.07 4.80
C GLU A 164 -9.12 -6.59 4.73
N ARG A 165 -7.91 -7.09 5.01
CA ARG A 165 -7.66 -8.54 5.00
C ARG A 165 -8.40 -9.25 6.13
N PHE A 166 -8.44 -8.66 7.33
CA PHE A 166 -9.22 -9.21 8.44
C PHE A 166 -10.71 -9.31 8.10
N VAL A 167 -11.30 -8.26 7.52
CA VAL A 167 -12.71 -8.21 7.16
C VAL A 167 -13.01 -9.25 6.10
N ILE A 168 -12.24 -9.30 5.00
CA ILE A 168 -12.46 -10.29 3.94
C ILE A 168 -12.45 -11.70 4.54
N ILE A 169 -11.46 -12.04 5.36
CA ILE A 169 -11.28 -13.39 5.87
C ILE A 169 -12.33 -13.73 6.94
N VAL A 170 -12.37 -12.97 8.04
CA VAL A 170 -13.15 -13.33 9.23
C VAL A 170 -14.64 -13.15 9.00
N THR A 171 -15.06 -12.07 8.34
CA THR A 171 -16.50 -11.76 8.19
C THR A 171 -17.21 -12.70 7.20
N SER A 172 -16.48 -13.32 6.27
CA SER A 172 -17.02 -14.30 5.34
C SER A 172 -17.04 -15.73 5.89
N VAL A 173 -16.20 -16.05 6.89
CA VAL A 173 -16.10 -17.41 7.46
C VAL A 173 -16.91 -17.57 8.74
N HIS A 174 -16.99 -16.53 9.58
CA HIS A 174 -17.72 -16.66 10.86
C HIS A 174 -19.24 -16.78 10.68
N ARG A 175 -19.76 -16.37 9.51
CA ARG A 175 -21.16 -16.43 9.10
C ARG A 175 -21.21 -16.83 7.61
N ASP A 176 -21.42 -18.11 7.37
CA ASP A 176 -21.51 -18.69 6.04
C ASP A 176 -22.90 -19.33 5.82
N TYR A 177 -22.97 -20.37 4.97
CA TYR A 177 -24.18 -21.08 4.58
C TYR A 177 -24.99 -21.67 5.74
N LEU A 178 -24.36 -22.22 6.78
CA LEU A 178 -25.06 -22.99 7.81
C LEU A 178 -25.12 -22.22 9.13
N PRO A 179 -26.31 -21.79 9.58
CA PRO A 179 -26.46 -21.09 10.86
C PRO A 179 -25.94 -21.86 12.08
N SER A 180 -25.94 -23.20 12.03
CA SER A 180 -25.40 -24.06 13.10
C SER A 180 -23.89 -23.95 13.27
N SER A 181 -23.16 -23.54 12.22
CA SER A 181 -21.70 -23.43 12.22
C SER A 181 -21.21 -22.03 12.57
N TRP A 182 -22.13 -21.11 12.81
CA TRP A 182 -21.84 -19.72 13.11
C TRP A 182 -21.07 -19.57 14.41
N SER A 183 -19.89 -18.96 14.33
CA SER A 183 -18.99 -18.78 15.48
C SER A 183 -18.44 -17.36 15.53
N MET A 184 -17.67 -17.04 16.56
CA MET A 184 -17.00 -15.77 16.71
C MET A 184 -15.49 -16.01 16.82
N PHE A 185 -14.71 -15.12 16.21
CA PHE A 185 -13.26 -15.12 16.32
C PHE A 185 -12.81 -14.10 17.36
N TYR A 186 -12.09 -14.58 18.37
CA TYR A 186 -11.42 -13.76 19.36
C TYR A 186 -9.93 -14.10 19.34
N PRO A 187 -9.04 -13.16 18.95
CA PRO A 187 -7.62 -13.44 18.92
C PRO A 187 -7.11 -13.67 20.33
N THR A 188 -6.23 -14.66 20.48
CA THR A 188 -5.52 -14.92 21.72
C THR A 188 -4.29 -14.01 21.83
N TRP A 189 -3.69 -13.96 23.02
CA TRP A 189 -2.43 -13.24 23.22
C TRP A 189 -1.29 -13.80 22.36
N VAL A 190 -1.34 -15.09 21.98
CA VAL A 190 -0.36 -15.73 21.11
C VAL A 190 -0.45 -15.19 19.68
N ASP A 191 -1.68 -15.03 19.15
CA ASP A 191 -1.90 -14.47 17.81
C ASP A 191 -1.33 -13.05 17.69
N ILE A 192 -1.60 -12.22 18.69
CA ILE A 192 -1.08 -10.86 18.78
C ILE A 192 0.44 -10.86 18.97
N GLY A 193 0.95 -11.76 19.82
CA GLY A 193 2.39 -11.91 20.07
C GLY A 193 3.18 -12.29 18.83
N ILE A 194 2.66 -13.20 18.00
CA ILE A 194 3.26 -13.57 16.71
C ILE A 194 3.24 -12.38 15.75
N PHE A 195 2.11 -11.65 15.66
CA PHE A 195 2.02 -10.47 14.81
C PHE A 195 3.05 -9.41 15.20
N ILE A 196 3.15 -9.05 16.48
CA ILE A 196 4.17 -8.11 17.00
C ILE A 196 5.59 -8.67 16.77
N GLY A 197 5.79 -9.97 16.95
CA GLY A 197 7.04 -10.65 16.69
C GLY A 197 7.53 -10.48 15.25
N THR A 198 6.64 -10.60 14.26
CA THR A 198 7.01 -10.37 12.85
C THR A 198 7.40 -8.93 12.56
N LEU A 199 6.74 -7.94 13.18
CA LEU A 199 7.17 -6.53 13.12
C LEU A 199 8.56 -6.30 13.74
N GLY A 200 8.85 -7.00 14.84
CA GLY A 200 10.18 -7.01 15.47
C GLY A 200 11.25 -7.58 14.54
N ILE A 201 11.00 -8.76 13.94
CA ILE A 201 11.91 -9.41 12.99
C ILE A 201 12.15 -8.50 11.78
N PHE A 202 11.10 -7.93 11.20
CA PHE A 202 11.20 -6.97 10.11
C PHE A 202 12.08 -5.78 10.48
N SER A 203 11.85 -5.19 11.65
CA SER A 203 12.59 -4.02 12.13
C SER A 203 14.07 -4.34 12.34
N VAL A 204 14.38 -5.51 12.90
CA VAL A 204 15.78 -5.96 13.09
C VAL A 204 16.49 -6.05 11.73
N PHE A 205 15.92 -6.78 10.76
CA PHE A 205 16.55 -6.93 9.45
C PHE A 205 16.62 -5.61 8.67
N TYR A 206 15.59 -4.76 8.78
CA TYR A 206 15.59 -3.45 8.14
C TYR A 206 16.66 -2.54 8.73
N LEU A 207 16.82 -2.48 10.05
CA LEU A 207 17.87 -1.70 10.71
C LEU A 207 19.28 -2.23 10.40
N LEU A 208 19.45 -3.56 10.34
CA LEU A 208 20.71 -4.18 9.89
C LEU A 208 21.02 -3.76 8.45
N PHE A 209 20.03 -3.78 7.56
CA PHE A 209 20.19 -3.31 6.18
C PHE A 209 20.63 -1.85 6.13
N LEU A 210 19.97 -0.94 6.87
CA LEU A 210 20.33 0.48 6.92
C LEU A 210 21.76 0.72 7.47
N ARG A 211 22.26 -0.18 8.34
CA ARG A 211 23.60 -0.06 8.93
C ARG A 211 24.70 -0.59 8.02
N TYR A 212 24.47 -1.72 7.35
CA TYR A 212 25.51 -2.44 6.62
C TYR A 212 25.53 -2.17 5.10
N PHE A 213 24.42 -1.70 4.52
CA PHE A 213 24.31 -1.49 3.07
C PHE A 213 24.13 0.00 2.71
N PRO A 214 24.55 0.41 1.49
CA PRO A 214 24.29 1.75 1.01
C PRO A 214 22.79 1.95 0.74
N VAL A 215 22.17 2.86 1.49
CA VAL A 215 20.73 3.15 1.43
C VAL A 215 20.29 3.87 0.14
N LEU A 216 21.23 4.44 -0.61
CA LEU A 216 20.98 5.11 -1.89
C LEU A 216 21.75 4.40 -3.02
N ALA A 217 21.10 4.22 -4.16
CA ALA A 217 21.73 3.73 -5.38
C ALA A 217 22.60 4.83 -6.03
N PHE A 218 23.81 5.02 -5.51
CA PHE A 218 24.70 6.12 -5.94
C PHE A 218 24.98 6.16 -7.45
N ASN A 219 25.03 5.02 -8.12
CA ASN A 219 25.27 4.95 -9.57
C ASN A 219 24.12 5.58 -10.38
N GLU A 220 22.87 5.36 -9.95
CA GLU A 220 21.69 5.94 -10.58
C GLU A 220 21.52 7.41 -10.23
N VAL A 221 21.75 7.79 -8.97
CA VAL A 221 21.71 9.19 -8.54
C VAL A 221 22.74 10.03 -9.31
N LYS A 222 23.94 9.49 -9.53
CA LYS A 222 24.99 10.18 -10.31
C LYS A 222 24.63 10.34 -11.78
N SER A 223 23.94 9.39 -12.40
CA SER A 223 23.58 9.47 -13.82
C SER A 223 22.55 10.57 -14.10
N ILE A 224 21.64 10.83 -13.16
CA ILE A 224 20.63 11.87 -13.29
C ILE A 224 21.09 13.26 -12.82
N LEU A 225 22.17 13.34 -12.03
CA LEU A 225 22.62 14.57 -11.38
C LEU A 225 22.88 15.71 -12.38
N LYS A 226 23.52 15.40 -13.51
CA LYS A 226 23.85 16.37 -14.56
C LYS A 226 22.62 16.93 -15.26
N SER A 227 21.57 16.12 -15.42
CA SER A 227 20.34 16.50 -16.12
C SER A 227 19.32 17.17 -15.19
N SER A 228 19.20 16.69 -13.95
CA SER A 228 18.10 17.04 -13.05
C SER A 228 18.50 17.90 -11.85
N GLY A 229 19.80 18.00 -11.53
CA GLY A 229 20.28 18.77 -10.39
C GLY A 229 20.07 20.28 -10.56
N GLU A 230 19.55 20.94 -9.51
CA GLU A 230 19.28 22.39 -9.53
C GLU A 230 20.52 23.22 -9.87
N LYS A 231 21.69 22.79 -9.37
CA LYS A 231 22.98 23.44 -9.69
C LYS A 231 23.29 23.42 -11.19
N TYR A 232 23.00 22.33 -11.88
CA TYR A 232 23.24 22.21 -13.32
C TYR A 232 22.16 22.92 -14.16
N LYS A 233 20.91 22.96 -13.67
CA LYS A 233 19.81 23.70 -14.33
C LYS A 233 19.98 25.21 -14.28
N ASN A 234 20.56 25.73 -13.19
CA ASN A 234 20.78 27.15 -12.98
C ASN A 234 22.19 27.61 -13.40
N MET A 235 22.99 26.73 -14.00
CA MET A 235 24.36 27.03 -14.42
C MET A 235 24.38 27.75 -15.77
N SER A 236 25.21 28.78 -15.90
CA SER A 236 25.50 29.39 -17.20
C SER A 236 26.31 28.44 -18.09
N ASP A 237 26.18 28.56 -19.41
CA ASP A 237 26.96 27.73 -20.36
C ASP A 237 28.49 27.91 -20.19
N GLU A 238 28.93 29.09 -19.74
CA GLU A 238 30.35 29.36 -19.46
C GLU A 238 30.84 28.62 -18.21
N ASP A 239 30.06 28.63 -17.14
CA ASP A 239 30.42 27.92 -15.90
C ASP A 239 30.38 26.41 -16.08
N PHE A 240 29.46 25.92 -16.91
CA PHE A 240 29.41 24.51 -17.31
C PHE A 240 30.66 24.09 -18.07
N LYS A 241 31.13 24.90 -19.03
CA LYS A 241 32.37 24.66 -19.78
C LYS A 241 33.62 24.72 -18.89
N LYS A 242 33.64 25.58 -17.85
CA LYS A 242 34.72 25.62 -16.85
C LYS A 242 34.77 24.37 -15.98
N LEU A 243 33.62 23.82 -15.59
CA LEU A 243 33.52 22.61 -14.77
C LEU A 243 33.77 21.31 -15.56
N HIS A 244 33.50 21.33 -16.86
CA HIS A 244 33.73 20.21 -17.77
C HIS A 244 34.62 20.64 -18.94
N PRO A 245 35.92 20.94 -18.69
CA PRO A 245 36.82 21.32 -19.76
C PRO A 245 36.92 20.18 -20.75
N VAL A 246 36.55 20.45 -22.01
CA VAL A 246 36.76 19.52 -23.11
C VAL A 246 38.27 19.43 -23.30
N LYS A 247 38.89 18.35 -22.80
CA LYS A 247 40.27 18.04 -23.16
C LYS A 247 40.29 17.80 -24.67
N LYS A 248 40.98 18.69 -25.40
CA LYS A 248 41.38 18.46 -26.78
C LYS A 248 42.40 17.34 -26.85
#